data_AF-A0A0M2U821-F1
#
_entry.id   AF-A0A0M2U821-F1
#
_cell.length_a   1.000
_cell.length_b   1.000
_cell.length_c   1.000
_cell.angle_alpha   90.00
_cell.angle_beta   90.00
_cell.angle_gamma   90.00
#
_symmetry.space_group_name_H-M   'P 1'
#
loop_
_entity.id
_entity.type
_entity.pdbx_description
1 polymer ?
#
loop_
_entity_poly.entity_id
_entity_poly.type
_entity_poly.pdbx_seq_one_letter_code
_entity_poly.pdbx_strand_id
1 'polypeptide(L)'
;MQYFQEGINMVETSKLKKVTYALPETMLQRLRTLADQKRIPSVNAVVRGAVEEYVTNLEREGFRQAMAEAARDPEFIRDLRETEEAFRHADDETAKVIPRW
;
A
#
# COMPACT_ATOMS: atom_id res chain seq x y z
N MET A 1 7.21 27.29 6.89
CA MET A 1 6.60 26.93 5.58
C MET A 1 7.28 25.66 5.10
N GLN A 2 6.45 24.63 4.86
CA GLN A 2 6.60 23.66 3.78
C GLN A 2 7.57 22.47 3.97
N TYR A 3 7.23 21.50 4.84
CA TYR A 3 7.68 20.09 4.71
C TYR A 3 6.72 19.13 5.42
N PHE A 4 5.47 19.00 4.98
CA PHE A 4 4.55 17.96 5.51
C PHE A 4 3.43 17.62 4.51
N GLN A 5 3.76 17.44 3.23
CA GLN A 5 2.80 16.93 2.23
C GLN A 5 3.36 15.90 1.24
N GLU A 6 4.55 15.33 1.45
CA GLU A 6 5.11 14.31 0.54
C GLU A 6 4.91 12.86 1.00
N GLY A 7 4.06 12.61 2.00
CA GLY A 7 3.86 11.25 2.55
C GLY A 7 2.80 10.40 1.84
N ILE A 8 1.95 10.99 0.99
CA ILE A 8 0.83 10.27 0.35
C ILE A 8 0.59 10.84 -1.05
N ASN A 9 1.52 10.64 -1.97
CA ASN A 9 1.24 10.62 -3.42
C ASN A 9 2.53 10.28 -4.17
N MET A 10 2.90 9.00 -4.15
CA MET A 10 3.77 8.46 -5.19
C MET A 10 3.01 7.35 -5.90
N VAL A 11 1.89 7.73 -6.54
CA VAL A 11 1.54 7.06 -7.78
C VAL A 11 2.62 7.52 -8.74
N GLU A 12 3.74 6.78 -8.79
CA GLU A 12 4.68 6.97 -9.87
C GLU A 12 3.87 6.84 -11.17
N THR A 13 3.64 7.96 -11.85
CA THR A 13 3.25 7.94 -13.26
C THR A 13 4.49 7.52 -14.05
N SER A 14 4.95 6.30 -13.78
CA SER A 14 6.07 5.67 -14.44
C SER A 14 5.65 5.34 -15.86
N LYS A 15 6.57 5.58 -16.80
CA LYS A 15 6.33 5.33 -18.21
C LYS A 15 6.00 3.85 -18.42
N LEU A 16 4.83 3.55 -19.00
CA LEU A 16 4.43 2.19 -19.29
C LEU A 16 5.40 1.54 -20.28
N LYS A 17 5.94 0.37 -19.90
CA LYS A 17 6.78 -0.47 -20.77
C LYS A 17 5.99 -1.71 -21.16
N LYS A 18 5.92 -2.00 -22.46
CA LYS A 18 5.31 -3.24 -22.96
C LYS A 18 6.24 -4.41 -22.66
N VAL A 19 5.67 -5.46 -22.08
CA VAL A 19 6.35 -6.72 -21.81
C VAL A 19 5.41 -7.85 -22.24
N THR A 20 5.98 -8.97 -22.68
CA THR A 20 5.23 -10.14 -23.12
C THR A 20 5.45 -11.27 -22.13
N TYR A 21 4.36 -11.93 -21.72
CA TYR A 21 4.37 -13.06 -20.80
C TYR A 21 3.41 -14.12 -21.33
N ALA A 22 3.68 -15.38 -21.01
CA ALA A 22 2.76 -16.47 -21.29
C ALA A 22 1.71 -16.58 -20.18
N LEU A 23 0.44 -16.60 -20.57
CA LEU A 23 -0.69 -16.89 -19.67
C LEU A 23 -1.50 -18.04 -20.27
N PRO A 24 -2.16 -18.88 -19.44
CA PRO A 24 -3.04 -19.91 -19.95
C PRO A 24 -4.10 -19.34 -20.89
N GLU A 25 -4.31 -19.98 -22.03
CA GLU A 25 -5.26 -19.49 -23.04
C GLU A 25 -6.67 -19.36 -22.46
N THR A 26 -7.09 -20.33 -21.65
CA THR A 26 -8.38 -20.32 -20.96
C THR A 26 -8.57 -19.11 -20.05
N MET A 27 -7.48 -18.63 -19.43
CA MET A 27 -7.49 -17.42 -18.61
C MET A 27 -7.64 -16.17 -19.47
N LEU A 28 -6.88 -16.08 -20.58
CA LEU A 28 -7.00 -14.96 -21.52
C LEU A 28 -8.40 -14.87 -22.12
N GLN A 29 -9.02 -16.00 -22.48
CA GLN A 29 -10.39 -16.05 -22.97
C GLN A 29 -11.38 -15.52 -21.92
N ARG A 30 -11.26 -15.94 -20.66
CA ARG A 30 -12.11 -15.42 -19.56
C ARG A 30 -11.94 -13.92 -19.36
N LEU A 31 -10.70 -13.42 -19.35
CA LEU A 31 -10.44 -11.99 -19.20
C LEU A 31 -11.02 -11.17 -20.35
N ARG A 32 -10.95 -11.68 -21.59
CA ARG A 32 -11.59 -11.04 -22.75
C ARG A 32 -13.11 -10.98 -22.58
N THR A 33 -13.75 -12.09 -22.20
CA THR A 33 -15.19 -12.11 -21.93
C THR A 33 -15.60 -11.10 -20.87
N LEU A 34 -14.82 -10.97 -19.78
CA LEU A 34 -15.09 -9.99 -18.73
C LEU A 34 -14.94 -8.54 -19.22
N ALA A 35 -13.98 -8.28 -20.11
CA ALA A 35 -13.81 -6.97 -20.74
C ALA A 35 -14.97 -6.64 -21.69
N ASP A 36 -15.40 -7.61 -22.50
CA ASP A 36 -16.55 -7.46 -23.42
C ASP A 36 -17.85 -7.19 -22.65
N GLN A 37 -18.00 -7.82 -21.49
CA GLN A 37 -19.10 -7.58 -20.54
C GLN A 37 -18.96 -6.26 -19.76
N LYS A 38 -17.92 -5.46 -20.01
CA LYS A 38 -17.61 -4.21 -19.30
C LYS A 38 -17.47 -4.36 -17.78
N ARG A 39 -17.16 -5.57 -17.30
CA ARG A 39 -16.91 -5.84 -15.87
C ARG A 39 -15.51 -5.46 -15.43
N ILE A 40 -14.58 -5.37 -16.39
CA ILE A 40 -13.22 -4.88 -16.18
C ILE A 40 -12.89 -3.82 -17.27
N PRO A 41 -12.01 -2.85 -16.98
CA PRO A 41 -11.65 -1.83 -17.95
C PRO A 41 -10.86 -2.37 -19.15
N SER A 42 -9.92 -3.29 -18.90
CA SER A 42 -9.14 -3.99 -19.92
C SER A 42 -8.37 -5.16 -19.31
N VAL A 43 -7.92 -6.10 -20.15
CA VAL A 43 -7.01 -7.18 -19.72
C VAL A 43 -5.72 -6.62 -19.12
N ASN A 44 -5.15 -5.57 -19.71
CA ASN A 44 -3.93 -4.93 -19.22
C ASN A 44 -4.12 -4.30 -17.84
N ALA A 45 -5.29 -3.69 -17.57
CA ALA A 45 -5.59 -3.11 -16.27
C ALA A 45 -5.65 -4.19 -15.18
N VAL A 46 -6.24 -5.35 -15.49
CA VAL A 46 -6.27 -6.50 -14.57
C VAL A 46 -4.87 -7.04 -14.30
N VAL A 47 -4.07 -7.26 -15.36
CA VAL A 47 -2.68 -7.75 -15.19
C VAL A 47 -1.87 -6.77 -14.37
N ARG A 48 -1.98 -5.47 -14.63
CA ARG A 48 -1.28 -4.44 -13.85
C ARG A 48 -1.69 -4.48 -12.39
N GLY A 49 -2.99 -4.46 -12.10
CA GLY A 49 -3.51 -4.49 -10.74
C GLY A 49 -3.10 -5.75 -9.97
N ALA A 50 -3.13 -6.93 -10.62
CA ALA A 50 -2.71 -8.17 -10.00
C ALA A 50 -1.21 -8.20 -9.66
N VAL A 51 -0.37 -7.62 -10.52
CA VAL A 51 1.08 -7.50 -10.27
C VAL A 51 1.36 -6.49 -9.15
N GLU A 52 0.69 -5.34 -9.16
CA GLU A 52 0.78 -4.34 -8.09
C GLU A 52 0.39 -4.94 -6.73
N GLU A 53 -0.77 -5.61 -6.68
CA GLU A 53 -1.24 -6.28 -5.47
C GLU A 53 -0.26 -7.35 -4.97
N TYR A 54 0.29 -8.16 -5.88
CA TYR A 54 1.28 -9.17 -5.55
C TYR A 54 2.54 -8.56 -4.91
N VAL A 55 3.08 -7.49 -5.50
CA VAL A 55 4.25 -6.79 -4.96
C VAL A 55 3.94 -6.17 -3.59
N THR A 56 2.82 -5.45 -3.47
CA THR A 56 2.41 -4.86 -2.19
C THR A 56 2.24 -5.90 -1.08
N ASN A 57 1.74 -7.09 -1.42
CA ASN A 57 1.60 -8.17 -0.45
C ASN A 57 2.96 -8.72 0.01
N LEU A 58 3.93 -8.84 -0.89
CA LEU A 58 5.30 -9.22 -0.53
C LEU A 58 5.98 -8.18 0.37
N GLU A 59 5.81 -6.89 0.04
CA GLU A 59 6.36 -5.79 0.84
C GLU A 59 5.74 -5.76 2.24
N ARG A 60 4.42 -5.94 2.33
CA ARG A 60 3.71 -6.04 3.63
C ARG A 60 4.20 -7.22 4.46
N GLU A 61 4.44 -8.36 3.84
CA GLU A 61 4.94 -9.53 4.54
C GLU A 61 6.37 -9.30 5.07
N GLY A 62 7.25 -8.73 4.26
CA GLY A 62 8.60 -8.33 4.70
C GLY A 62 8.55 -7.32 5.85
N PHE A 63 7.67 -6.31 5.75
CA PHE A 63 7.47 -5.34 6.82
C PHE A 63 6.99 -5.99 8.13
N ARG A 64 6.02 -6.91 8.05
CA ARG A 64 5.54 -7.64 9.25
C ARG A 64 6.64 -8.45 9.91
N GLN A 65 7.49 -9.09 9.13
CA GLN A 65 8.61 -9.87 9.65
C GLN A 65 9.63 -8.96 10.34
N ALA A 66 10.03 -7.86 9.69
CA ALA A 66 10.92 -6.87 10.30
C ALA A 66 10.35 -6.29 11.60
N MET A 67 9.05 -5.99 11.63
CA MET A 67 8.38 -5.52 12.85
C MET A 67 8.32 -6.59 13.94
N ALA A 68 8.12 -7.86 13.58
CA ALA A 68 8.12 -8.96 14.54
C ALA A 68 9.52 -9.21 15.14
N GLU A 69 10.58 -8.98 14.37
CA GLU A 69 11.96 -9.00 14.85
C GLU A 69 12.25 -7.81 15.75
N ALA A 70 11.91 -6.60 15.32
CA ALA A 70 12.10 -5.37 16.09
C ALA A 70 11.33 -5.39 17.41
N ALA A 71 10.14 -5.99 17.46
CA ALA A 71 9.36 -6.13 18.70
C ALA A 71 10.05 -7.00 19.77
N ARG A 72 11.07 -7.79 19.40
CA ARG A 72 11.89 -8.56 20.34
C ARG A 72 13.10 -7.78 20.85
N ASP A 73 13.40 -6.63 20.25
CA ASP A 73 14.49 -5.75 20.64
C ASP A 73 14.03 -4.77 21.74
N PRO A 74 14.60 -4.85 22.96
CA PRO A 74 14.25 -3.94 24.04
C PRO A 74 14.53 -2.46 23.75
N GLU A 75 15.56 -2.14 22.96
CA GLU A 75 15.86 -0.73 22.62
C GLU A 75 14.80 -0.17 21.68
N PHE A 76 14.38 -0.94 20.67
CA PHE A 76 13.29 -0.56 19.78
C PHE A 76 11.97 -0.31 20.54
N ILE A 77 11.65 -1.15 21.52
CA ILE A 77 10.45 -0.95 22.36
C ILE A 77 10.56 0.29 23.25
N ARG A 78 11.75 0.59 23.77
CA ARG A 78 11.99 1.81 24.55
C ARG A 78 11.77 3.05 23.67
N ASP A 79 12.40 3.07 22.51
CA ASP A 79 12.33 4.20 21.57
C ASP A 79 10.87 4.42 21.09
N LEU A 80 10.12 3.33 20.88
CA LEU A 80 8.69 3.41 20.58
C LEU A 80 7.90 4.08 21.71
N ARG A 81 8.11 3.69 22.98
CA ARG A 81 7.42 4.29 24.13
C ARG A 81 7.78 5.76 24.31
N GLU A 82 9.05 6.11 24.15
CA GLU A 82 9.50 7.51 24.23
C GLU A 82 8.82 8.36 23.16
N THR A 83 8.68 7.82 21.95
CA THR A 83 7.94 8.48 20.86
C THR A 83 6.45 8.60 21.20
N GLU A 84 5.79 7.53 21.65
CA GLU A 84 4.39 7.57 22.08
C GLU A 84 4.14 8.61 23.18
N GLU A 85 5.06 8.74 24.14
CA GLU A 85 5.01 9.74 25.20
C GLU A 85 5.16 11.17 24.66
N ALA A 86 6.10 11.41 23.76
CA ALA A 86 6.33 12.71 23.16
C ALA A 86 5.12 13.22 22.35
N PHE A 87 4.37 12.32 21.72
CA PHE A 87 3.20 12.67 20.90
C PHE A 87 1.86 12.60 21.65
N ARG A 88 1.82 12.05 22.87
CA ARG A 88 0.61 11.91 23.69
C ARG A 88 -0.18 13.22 23.85
N HIS A 89 0.53 14.34 24.03
CA HIS A 89 -0.10 15.65 24.21
C HIS A 89 -0.64 16.24 22.90
N ALA A 90 -0.04 15.91 21.75
CA ALA A 90 -0.52 16.37 20.43
C ALA A 90 -1.84 15.68 20.02
N ASP A 91 -2.01 14.41 20.40
CA ASP A 91 -3.26 13.67 20.17
C ASP A 91 -4.43 14.22 21.01
N ASP A 92 -4.17 14.57 22.28
CA ASP A 92 -5.16 15.15 23.21
C ASP A 92 -5.67 16.52 22.75
N GLU A 93 -4.83 17.32 22.09
CA GLU A 93 -5.23 18.60 21.49
C GLU A 93 -6.11 18.39 20.25
N THR A 94 -5.74 17.44 19.39
CA THR A 94 -6.49 17.13 18.17
C THR A 94 -7.90 16.59 18.49
N ALA A 95 -8.03 15.70 19.48
CA ALA A 95 -9.31 15.11 19.90
C ALA A 95 -10.34 16.14 20.40
N LYS A 96 -9.89 17.30 20.90
CA LYS A 96 -10.77 18.40 21.38
C LYS A 96 -11.29 19.28 20.25
N VAL A 97 -10.68 19.22 19.07
CA VAL A 97 -10.99 20.11 17.93
C VAL A 97 -11.86 19.42 16.87
N ILE A 98 -11.97 18.08 16.90
CA ILE A 98 -12.83 17.33 15.96
C ILE A 98 -14.30 17.48 16.38
N PRO A 99 -15.17 18.15 15.59
CA PRO A 99 -16.58 18.25 15.92
C PRO A 99 -17.24 16.88 15.78
N ARG A 100 -17.98 16.45 16.81
CA ARG A 100 -18.91 15.31 16.71
C ARG A 100 -20.13 15.76 15.89
N TRP A 101 -20.28 15.21 14.69
CA TRP A 101 -21.51 15.25 13.91
C TRP A 101 -22.28 13.96 14.13
#